data_AF-A0A8T7DC71-F1
#
_entry.id   AF-A0A8T7DC71-F1
#
_cell.length_a   1.000
_cell.length_b   1.000
_cell.length_c   1.000
_cell.angle_alpha   90.00
_cell.angle_beta   90.00
_cell.angle_gamma   90.00
#
_symmetry.space_group_name_H-M   'P 1'
#
loop_
_entity.id
_entity.type
_entity.pdbx_description
1 polymer ?
#
loop_
_entity_poly.entity_id
_entity_poly.type
_entity_poly.pdbx_seq_one_letter_code
_entity_poly.pdbx_strand_id
1 'polypeptide(L)'
;MLVIVVIMLRFLSGLLLCLFSVSLQASCLQENLSEQQNFAVCQQLANDGDVLAINAVASMYEKGEGVHIDAMQAFRYFERSANLGNVSGQYNL
;
A
#
# COMPACT_ATOMS: atom_id res chain seq x y z
N MET A 1 38.27 23.94 -7.60
CA MET A 1 37.84 22.84 -8.50
C MET A 1 37.27 21.64 -7.73
N LEU A 2 37.93 21.13 -6.68
CA LEU A 2 37.41 20.02 -5.85
C LEU A 2 36.06 20.32 -5.14
N VAL A 3 35.83 21.55 -4.66
CA VAL A 3 34.59 21.93 -3.95
C VAL A 3 33.37 21.97 -4.89
N ILE A 4 33.56 22.40 -6.14
CA ILE A 4 32.50 22.47 -7.16
C ILE A 4 32.08 21.06 -7.60
N VAL A 5 33.02 20.13 -7.69
CA VAL A 5 32.76 18.72 -8.03
C VAL A 5 31.96 18.01 -6.93
N VAL A 6 32.25 18.25 -5.66
CA VAL A 6 31.48 17.67 -4.52
C VAL A 6 30.07 18.24 -4.44
N ILE A 7 29.88 19.53 -4.73
CA ILE A 7 28.56 20.16 -4.78
C ILE A 7 27.75 19.59 -5.95
N MET A 8 28.32 19.47 -7.15
CA MET A 8 27.65 18.86 -8.30
C MET A 8 27.30 17.38 -8.09
N LEU A 9 28.15 16.62 -7.39
CA LEU A 9 27.90 15.21 -7.06
C LEU A 9 26.73 15.03 -6.08
N ARG A 10 26.56 15.99 -5.14
CA ARG A 10 25.42 16.05 -4.20
C ARG A 10 24.12 16.50 -4.86
N PHE A 11 24.20 17.36 -5.88
CA PHE A 11 23.05 17.74 -6.69
C PHE A 11 22.60 16.61 -7.63
N LEU A 12 23.54 15.84 -8.19
CA LEU A 12 23.22 14.64 -8.99
C LEU A 12 22.55 13.54 -8.15
N SER A 13 22.97 13.34 -6.89
CA SER A 13 22.34 12.37 -5.99
C SER A 13 21.01 12.86 -5.41
N GLY A 14 20.83 14.17 -5.23
CA GLY A 14 19.56 14.78 -4.81
C GLY A 14 18.42 14.60 -5.82
N LEU A 15 18.72 14.65 -7.13
CA LEU A 15 17.73 14.42 -8.19
C LEU A 15 17.31 12.94 -8.28
N LEU A 16 18.21 12.00 -7.96
CA LEU A 16 17.92 10.56 -7.88
C LEU A 16 17.10 10.22 -6.61
N LEU A 17 17.32 10.92 -5.51
CA LEU A 17 16.51 10.81 -4.28
C LEU A 17 15.10 11.39 -4.46
N CYS A 18 14.94 12.45 -5.25
CA CYS A 18 13.61 12.95 -5.63
C CYS A 18 12.82 11.92 -6.44
N LEU A 19 13.47 11.16 -7.33
CA LEU A 19 12.81 10.07 -8.07
C LEU A 19 12.43 8.89 -7.17
N PHE A 20 13.22 8.61 -6.12
CA PHE A 20 12.87 7.63 -5.08
C PHE A 20 11.68 8.09 -4.22
N SER A 21 11.53 9.41 -4.00
CA SER A 21 10.41 9.97 -3.24
C SER A 21 9.10 10.06 -4.03
N VAL A 22 9.18 10.11 -5.38
CA VAL A 22 7.98 10.10 -6.26
C VAL A 22 7.40 8.68 -6.41
N SER A 23 8.18 7.63 -6.17
CA SER A 23 7.72 6.24 -6.15
C SER A 23 7.35 5.75 -4.74
N LEU A 24 6.77 6.59 -3.89
CA LEU A 24 6.10 6.13 -2.67
C LEU A 24 4.81 5.37 -3.06
N GLN A 25 4.96 4.24 -3.76
CA GLN A 25 3.94 3.22 -3.82
C GLN A 25 3.97 2.49 -2.47
N ALA A 26 3.38 3.12 -1.45
CA ALA A 26 2.85 2.41 -0.30
C ALA A 26 1.58 1.65 -0.73
N SER A 27 1.67 0.87 -1.80
CA SER A 27 0.62 -0.06 -2.23
C SER A 27 1.04 -1.44 -1.76
N CYS A 28 0.17 -2.11 -1.03
CA CYS A 28 0.42 -3.46 -0.54
C CYS A 28 0.31 -4.55 -1.64
N LEU A 29 0.04 -4.14 -2.88
CA LEU A 29 -0.01 -4.99 -4.07
C LEU A 29 1.24 -4.75 -4.92
N GLN A 30 2.05 -5.78 -5.11
CA GLN A 30 3.22 -5.77 -5.97
C GLN A 30 3.09 -6.81 -7.09
N GLU A 31 3.50 -6.45 -8.31
CA GLU A 31 3.40 -7.33 -9.49
C GLU A 31 4.33 -8.56 -9.43
N ASN A 32 5.42 -8.47 -8.67
CA ASN A 32 6.41 -9.54 -8.54
C ASN A 32 6.11 -10.51 -7.39
N LEU A 33 5.00 -10.32 -6.67
CA LEU A 33 4.57 -11.17 -5.56
C LEU A 33 3.36 -12.01 -5.97
N SER A 34 3.26 -13.22 -5.41
CA SER A 34 2.03 -14.00 -5.52
C SER A 34 0.89 -13.31 -4.78
N GLU A 35 -0.36 -13.63 -5.14
CA GLU A 35 -1.53 -13.06 -4.46
C GLU A 35 -1.49 -13.34 -2.95
N GLN A 36 -1.03 -14.52 -2.53
CA GLN A 36 -0.88 -14.88 -1.12
C GLN A 36 0.20 -14.06 -0.40
N GLN A 37 1.29 -13.72 -1.10
CA GLN A 37 2.33 -12.84 -0.55
C GLN A 37 1.80 -11.40 -0.42
N ASN A 38 1.11 -10.90 -1.44
CA ASN A 38 0.42 -9.61 -1.39
C ASN A 38 -0.59 -9.56 -0.23
N PHE A 39 -1.36 -10.63 -0.02
CA PHE A 39 -2.31 -10.71 1.08
C PHE A 39 -1.60 -10.57 2.43
N ALA A 40 -0.50 -11.30 2.63
CA ALA A 40 0.26 -11.24 3.88
C ALA A 40 0.81 -9.82 4.15
N VAL A 41 1.33 -9.14 3.13
CA VAL A 41 1.84 -7.76 3.24
C VAL A 41 0.70 -6.78 3.52
N CYS A 42 -0.40 -6.84 2.76
CA CYS A 42 -1.59 -6.03 2.99
C CYS A 42 -2.15 -6.24 4.40
N GLN A 43 -2.19 -7.48 4.87
CA GLN A 43 -2.68 -7.82 6.19
C GLN A 43 -1.81 -7.23 7.30
N GLN A 44 -0.48 -7.25 7.14
CA GLN A 44 0.44 -6.62 8.07
C GLN A 44 0.19 -5.10 8.12
N LEU A 45 0.15 -4.43 6.97
CA LEU A 45 -0.08 -2.98 6.91
C LEU A 45 -1.46 -2.58 7.46
N ALA A 46 -2.49 -3.40 7.22
CA ALA A 46 -3.82 -3.20 7.78
C ALA A 46 -3.84 -3.35 9.32
N ASN A 47 -2.97 -4.21 9.87
CA ASN A 47 -2.78 -4.34 11.32
C ASN A 47 -2.03 -3.12 11.88
N ASP A 48 -1.09 -2.57 11.12
CA ASP A 48 -0.37 -1.33 11.45
C ASP A 48 -1.25 -0.06 11.30
N GLY A 49 -2.48 -0.22 10.80
CA GLY A 49 -3.48 0.84 10.71
C GLY A 49 -3.49 1.59 9.38
N ASP A 50 -2.80 1.10 8.35
CA ASP A 50 -2.85 1.67 7.02
C ASP A 50 -4.27 1.51 6.44
N VAL A 51 -4.94 2.66 6.25
CA VAL A 51 -6.33 2.72 5.81
C VAL A 51 -6.52 2.16 4.40
N LEU A 52 -5.55 2.36 3.51
CA LEU A 52 -5.62 1.82 2.14
C LEU A 52 -5.44 0.30 2.17
N ALA A 53 -4.54 -0.21 3.02
CA ALA A 53 -4.35 -1.64 3.20
C ALA A 53 -5.58 -2.32 3.82
N ILE A 54 -6.27 -1.68 4.78
CA ILE A 54 -7.53 -2.19 5.35
C ILE A 54 -8.56 -2.39 4.23
N ASN A 55 -8.73 -1.39 3.35
CA ASN A 55 -9.62 -1.51 2.19
C ASN A 55 -9.16 -2.60 1.20
N ALA A 56 -7.84 -2.71 0.97
CA ALA A 56 -7.29 -3.72 0.09
C ALA A 56 -7.57 -5.14 0.61
N VAL A 57 -7.34 -5.40 1.89
CA VAL A 57 -7.66 -6.68 2.54
C VAL A 57 -9.15 -7.02 2.39
N ALA A 58 -10.04 -6.03 2.54
CA ALA A 58 -11.47 -6.23 2.30
C ALA A 58 -11.75 -6.73 0.87
N SER A 59 -11.17 -6.07 -0.14
CA SER A 59 -11.29 -6.49 -1.54
C SER A 59 -10.68 -7.87 -1.80
N MET A 60 -9.59 -8.23 -1.11
CA MET A 60 -8.96 -9.55 -1.27
C MET A 60 -9.85 -10.66 -0.71
N TYR A 61 -10.51 -10.43 0.43
CA TYR A 61 -11.53 -11.35 0.94
C TYR A 61 -12.79 -11.42 0.08
N GLU A 62 -13.18 -10.33 -0.58
CA GLU A 62 -14.32 -10.32 -1.51
C GLU A 62 -14.01 -11.15 -2.76
N LYS A 63 -12.84 -10.98 -3.36
CA LYS A 63 -12.46 -11.58 -4.64
C LYS A 63 -11.76 -12.93 -4.52
N GLY A 64 -11.24 -13.25 -3.34
CA GLY A 64 -10.44 -14.45 -3.10
C GLY A 64 -8.99 -14.33 -3.60
N GLU A 65 -8.44 -13.11 -3.64
CA GLU A 65 -7.07 -12.86 -4.07
C GLU A 65 -6.13 -13.24 -2.93
N GLY A 66 -5.38 -14.34 -3.05
CA GLY A 66 -4.41 -14.77 -2.05
C GLY A 66 -4.98 -15.27 -0.71
N VAL A 67 -6.30 -15.27 -0.56
CA VAL A 67 -7.06 -15.75 0.59
C VAL A 67 -8.38 -16.37 0.12
N HIS A 68 -8.98 -17.26 0.90
CA HIS A 68 -10.32 -17.75 0.58
C HIS A 68 -11.35 -16.63 0.67
N ILE A 69 -12.33 -16.66 -0.25
CA ILE A 69 -13.45 -15.73 -0.24
C ILE A 69 -14.19 -15.84 1.10
N ASP A 70 -14.36 -14.70 1.77
CA ASP A 70 -15.12 -14.58 3.01
C ASP A 70 -15.80 -13.20 3.04
N ALA A 71 -17.07 -13.18 2.61
CA ALA A 71 -17.86 -11.96 2.55
C ALA A 71 -18.04 -11.29 3.93
N MET A 72 -18.05 -12.08 5.01
CA MET A 72 -18.19 -11.54 6.35
C MET A 72 -16.90 -10.87 6.83
N GLN A 73 -15.74 -11.41 6.48
CA GLN A 73 -14.47 -10.71 6.69
C GLN A 73 -14.39 -9.46 5.82
N ALA A 74 -14.71 -9.55 4.53
CA ALA A 74 -14.70 -8.41 3.63
C ALA A 74 -15.54 -7.25 4.18
N PHE A 75 -16.78 -7.51 4.60
CA PHE A 75 -17.66 -6.53 5.23
C PHE A 75 -17.02 -5.88 6.47
N ARG A 76 -16.44 -6.67 7.39
CA ARG A 76 -15.79 -6.11 8.60
C ARG A 76 -14.62 -5.20 8.27
N TYR A 77 -13.82 -5.55 7.26
CA TYR A 77 -12.72 -4.69 6.83
C TYR A 77 -13.22 -3.44 6.09
N PHE A 78 -14.26 -3.54 5.26
CA PHE A 78 -14.89 -2.36 4.65
C PHE A 78 -15.51 -1.43 5.69
N GLU A 79 -16.22 -1.95 6.68
CA GLU A 79 -16.78 -1.18 7.80
C GLU A 79 -15.66 -0.46 8.57
N ARG A 80 -14.59 -1.17 8.91
CA ARG A 80 -13.41 -0.56 9.56
C ARG A 80 -12.78 0.53 8.70
N SER A 81 -12.62 0.29 7.41
CA SER A 81 -12.10 1.25 6.43
C SER A 81 -12.98 2.50 6.35
N ALA A 82 -14.30 2.32 6.26
CA ALA A 82 -15.29 3.38 6.19
C ALA A 82 -15.30 4.27 7.43
N ASN A 83 -15.22 3.64 8.61
CA ASN A 83 -15.14 4.31 9.91
C ASN A 83 -13.86 5.15 10.07
N LEU A 84 -12.79 4.80 9.35
CA LEU A 84 -11.55 5.58 9.27
C LEU A 84 -11.57 6.66 8.18
N GLY A 85 -12.72 6.88 7.52
CA GLY A 85 -12.90 7.93 6.52
C GLY A 85 -12.44 7.55 5.11
N ASN A 86 -12.16 6.26 4.85
CA ASN A 86 -11.81 5.81 3.50
C ASN A 86 -13.04 5.84 2.58
N VAL A 87 -12.95 6.59 1.49
CA VAL A 87 -14.06 6.71 0.53
C VAL A 87 -14.38 5.37 -0.16
N SER A 88 -13.36 4.57 -0.48
CA SER A 88 -13.58 3.24 -1.07
C SER A 88 -14.26 2.29 -0.07
N GLY A 89 -13.86 2.35 1.20
CA GLY A 89 -14.51 1.62 2.28
C GLY A 89 -15.97 2.02 2.45
N GLN A 90 -16.28 3.32 2.41
CA GLN A 90 -17.66 3.83 2.52
C GLN A 90 -18.53 3.45 1.31
N TYR A 91 -17.94 3.37 0.12
CA TYR A 91 -18.65 2.99 -1.10
C TYR A 91 -18.95 1.49 -1.16
N ASN A 92 -18.05 0.65 -0.63
CA ASN A 92 -18.18 -0.81 -0.66
C ASN A 92 -18.93 -1.40 0.55
N LEU A 93 -19.33 -0.57 1.52
CA LEU A 93 -20.13 -0.94 2.71
C LEU A 93 -21.63 -0.81 2.42
#